data_AF-X1UDZ4-F1
#
_entry.id   AF-X1UDZ4-F1
#
_cell.length_a   1.000
_cell.length_b   1.000
_cell.length_c   1.000
_cell.angle_alpha   90.00
_cell.angle_beta   90.00
_cell.angle_gamma   90.00
#
_symmetry.space_group_name_H-M   'P 1'
#
loop_
_entity.id
_entity.type
_entity.pdbx_description
1 polymer ?
#
loop_
_entity_poly.entity_id
_entity_poly.type
_entity_poly.pdbx_seq_one_letter_code
_entity_poly.pdbx_strand_id
1 'polypeptide(L)'
;SPFEEGASRGARIVLISGPTSLDPPSGVEFHWVESAREMHKMVREKMGEADGIVMSAAVSDYAPAKKENGKIKKTTQKKFILELVQNPDILKELGQRKENKILVGFCAETKDLEKEALRKLREKSLDLIVANNIAEEGAGFEGDTNIVTLINNKGKVEHLSRRSKREVARAVWNRIKELMDSNGL
;
A
#
# COMPACT_ATOMS: atom_id res chain seq x y z
N SER A 1 -5.34 6.70 10.26
CA SER A 1 -4.76 5.98 9.11
C SER A 1 -3.47 6.69 8.70
N PRO A 2 -2.65 6.13 7.77
CA PRO A 2 -1.51 6.87 7.22
C PRO A 2 -1.90 8.23 6.62
N PHE A 3 -2.96 8.34 5.83
CA PHE A 3 -3.31 9.62 5.21
C PHE A 3 -3.77 10.70 6.22
N GLU A 4 -4.53 10.35 7.26
CA GLU A 4 -4.96 11.30 8.30
C GLU A 4 -3.77 11.91 9.05
N GLU A 5 -2.76 11.08 9.34
CA GLU A 5 -1.54 11.52 10.01
C GLU A 5 -0.71 12.44 9.13
N GLY A 6 -0.70 12.22 7.81
CA GLY A 6 -0.05 13.13 6.87
C GLY A 6 -0.73 14.49 6.80
N ALA A 7 -2.05 14.48 6.64
CA ALA A 7 -2.87 15.69 6.59
C ALA A 7 -2.74 16.51 7.89
N SER A 8 -2.76 15.86 9.07
CA SER A 8 -2.61 16.55 10.37
C SER A 8 -1.24 17.20 10.56
N ARG A 9 -0.22 16.75 9.82
CA ARG A 9 1.13 17.32 9.78
C ARG A 9 1.30 18.41 8.71
N GLY A 10 0.23 18.76 7.99
CA GLY A 10 0.22 19.81 6.97
C GLY A 10 0.57 19.34 5.55
N ALA A 11 0.68 18.03 5.31
CA ALA A 11 0.91 17.54 3.95
C ALA A 11 -0.35 17.71 3.08
N ARG A 12 -0.16 18.13 1.82
CA ARG A 12 -1.21 18.03 0.79
C ARG A 12 -1.39 16.55 0.41
N ILE A 13 -2.55 15.99 0.69
CA ILE A 13 -2.83 14.56 0.43
C ILE A 13 -3.69 14.40 -0.82
N VAL A 14 -3.16 13.62 -1.77
CA VAL A 14 -3.93 13.00 -2.85
C VAL A 14 -4.18 11.55 -2.47
N LEU A 15 -5.43 11.20 -2.16
CA LEU A 15 -5.84 9.88 -1.74
C LEU A 15 -6.50 9.13 -2.89
N ILE A 16 -5.83 8.09 -3.39
CA ILE A 16 -6.38 7.15 -4.36
C ILE A 16 -6.86 5.91 -3.62
N SER A 17 -8.15 5.62 -3.65
CA SER A 17 -8.75 4.52 -2.88
C SER A 17 -9.52 3.56 -3.76
N GLY A 18 -9.33 2.26 -3.48
CA GLY A 18 -10.19 1.20 -3.97
C GLY A 18 -11.54 1.14 -3.22
N PRO A 19 -12.38 0.14 -3.52
CA PRO A 19 -13.62 -0.11 -2.79
C PRO A 19 -13.35 -0.33 -1.29
N THR A 20 -14.01 0.46 -0.45
CA THR A 20 -13.93 0.38 1.02
C THR A 20 -15.25 0.82 1.63
N SER A 21 -15.51 0.41 2.88
CA SER A 21 -16.67 0.85 3.66
C SER A 21 -16.46 2.20 4.37
N LEU A 22 -15.27 2.79 4.23
CA LEU A 22 -14.90 4.06 4.84
C LEU A 22 -15.30 5.24 3.96
N ASP A 23 -15.81 6.29 4.58
CA ASP A 23 -16.08 7.56 3.90
C ASP A 23 -14.78 8.26 3.49
N PRO A 24 -14.76 8.98 2.36
CA PRO A 24 -13.65 9.83 1.99
C PRO A 24 -13.38 10.87 3.09
N PRO A 25 -12.11 11.11 3.47
CA PRO A 25 -11.77 12.08 4.50
C PRO A 25 -12.06 13.50 4.01
N SER A 26 -12.41 14.41 4.93
CA SER A 26 -12.46 15.84 4.61
C SER A 26 -11.06 16.41 4.39
N GLY A 27 -10.94 17.39 3.50
CA GLY A 27 -9.70 18.13 3.28
C GLY A 27 -8.60 17.39 2.50
N VAL A 28 -8.91 16.25 1.85
CA VAL A 28 -8.00 15.55 0.93
C VAL A 28 -8.55 15.56 -0.50
N GLU A 29 -7.66 15.56 -1.50
CA GLU A 29 -8.06 15.31 -2.89
C GLU A 29 -8.31 13.81 -3.06
N PHE A 30 -9.56 13.41 -3.26
CA PHE A 30 -9.96 12.01 -3.27
C PHE A 30 -10.27 11.49 -4.68
N HIS A 31 -9.67 10.36 -5.04
CA HIS A 31 -9.90 9.64 -6.30
C HIS A 31 -10.32 8.21 -6.01
N TRP A 32 -11.57 7.88 -6.37
CA TRP A 32 -12.09 6.52 -6.26
C TRP A 32 -11.76 5.70 -7.50
N VAL A 33 -11.33 4.45 -7.32
CA VAL A 33 -11.03 3.49 -8.40
C VAL A 33 -11.64 2.12 -8.07
N GLU A 34 -12.07 1.37 -9.07
CA GLU A 34 -12.62 0.02 -8.88
C GLU A 34 -11.53 -1.04 -9.05
N SER A 35 -10.65 -0.88 -10.04
CA SER A 35 -9.70 -1.92 -10.45
C SER A 35 -8.23 -1.56 -10.22
N ALA A 36 -7.37 -2.58 -10.17
CA ALA A 36 -5.92 -2.40 -10.11
C ALA A 36 -5.38 -1.59 -11.30
N ARG A 37 -5.98 -1.73 -12.50
CA ARG A 37 -5.58 -0.99 -13.70
C ARG A 37 -5.98 0.49 -13.62
N GLU A 38 -7.14 0.79 -13.06
CA GLU A 38 -7.56 2.18 -12.80
C GLU A 38 -6.68 2.82 -11.74
N MET A 39 -6.40 2.11 -10.64
CA MET A 39 -5.46 2.56 -9.61
C MET A 39 -4.09 2.85 -10.22
N HIS A 40 -3.58 1.94 -11.05
CA HIS A 40 -2.31 2.10 -11.75
C HIS A 40 -2.28 3.36 -12.63
N LYS A 41 -3.34 3.59 -13.40
CA LYS A 41 -3.49 4.80 -14.23
C LYS A 41 -3.46 6.06 -13.36
N MET A 42 -4.31 6.13 -12.33
CA MET A 42 -4.44 7.31 -11.47
C MET A 42 -3.15 7.62 -10.71
N VAL A 43 -2.48 6.58 -10.18
CA VAL A 43 -1.18 6.72 -9.51
C VAL A 43 -0.12 7.31 -10.45
N ARG A 44 -0.09 6.87 -11.72
CA ARG A 44 0.85 7.42 -12.71
C ARG A 44 0.54 8.86 -13.08
N GLU A 45 -0.74 9.21 -13.21
CA GLU A 45 -1.16 10.60 -13.49
C GLU A 45 -0.77 11.55 -12.36
N LYS A 46 -0.85 11.11 -11.10
CA LYS A 46 -0.60 11.94 -9.92
C LYS A 46 0.84 11.90 -9.39
N MET A 47 1.63 10.92 -9.81
CA MET A 47 3.01 10.74 -9.34
C MET A 47 3.88 11.98 -9.55
N GLY A 48 3.68 12.73 -10.65
CA GLY A 48 4.49 13.90 -10.98
C GLY A 48 4.32 15.07 -10.00
N GLU A 49 3.20 15.13 -9.29
CA GLU A 49 2.88 16.20 -8.34
C GLU A 49 3.32 15.89 -6.90
N ALA A 50 3.89 14.71 -6.65
CA ALA A 50 4.13 14.18 -5.30
C ALA A 50 5.61 14.09 -4.96
N ASP A 51 5.97 14.52 -3.75
CA ASP A 51 7.31 14.33 -3.17
C ASP A 51 7.46 12.95 -2.50
N GLY A 52 6.33 12.33 -2.15
CA GLY A 52 6.27 11.01 -1.53
C GLY A 52 5.02 10.23 -1.92
N ILE A 53 5.15 8.91 -2.01
CA ILE A 53 4.09 7.98 -2.40
C ILE A 53 4.00 6.87 -1.34
N VAL A 54 2.80 6.70 -0.76
CA VAL A 54 2.52 5.68 0.25
C VAL A 54 1.53 4.65 -0.30
N MET A 55 2.05 3.49 -0.71
CA MET A 55 1.25 2.41 -1.29
C MET A 55 0.74 1.46 -0.20
N SER A 56 -0.29 1.89 0.53
CA SER A 56 -0.94 1.08 1.57
C SER A 56 -2.12 0.24 1.06
N ALA A 57 -2.52 0.40 -0.20
CA ALA A 57 -3.64 -0.35 -0.77
C ALA A 57 -3.28 -1.82 -1.01
N ALA A 58 -4.20 -2.72 -0.64
CA ALA A 58 -4.11 -4.14 -0.97
C ALA A 58 -4.59 -4.38 -2.41
N VAL A 59 -3.72 -4.11 -3.37
CA VAL A 59 -4.02 -4.31 -4.80
C VAL A 59 -3.97 -5.79 -5.13
N SER A 60 -4.99 -6.31 -5.80
CA SER A 60 -5.03 -7.72 -6.19
C SER A 60 -3.99 -8.03 -7.28
N ASP A 61 -3.22 -9.11 -7.11
CA ASP A 61 -2.21 -9.57 -8.08
C ASP A 61 -2.81 -10.07 -9.39
N TYR A 62 -4.10 -10.45 -9.39
CA TYR A 62 -4.78 -11.03 -10.56
C TYR A 62 -6.14 -10.37 -10.79
N ALA A 63 -6.58 -10.37 -12.04
CA ALA A 63 -7.93 -9.95 -12.45
C ALA A 63 -8.53 -10.99 -13.41
N PRO A 64 -9.86 -11.08 -13.52
CA PRO A 64 -10.49 -11.87 -14.57
C PRO A 64 -9.97 -11.50 -15.96
N ALA A 65 -9.62 -12.51 -16.76
CA ALA A 65 -9.18 -12.33 -18.14
C ALA A 65 -10.23 -11.59 -18.98
N LYS A 66 -11.51 -11.84 -18.67
CA LYS A 66 -12.66 -11.19 -19.29
C LYS A 66 -13.62 -10.68 -18.22
N LYS A 67 -13.97 -9.38 -18.28
CA LYS A 67 -15.04 -8.76 -17.47
C LYS A 67 -16.37 -8.93 -18.22
N GLU A 68 -17.34 -9.59 -17.61
CA GLU A 68 -18.70 -9.73 -18.18
C GLU A 68 -19.57 -8.54 -17.76
N ASN A 69 -20.32 -7.97 -18.71
CA ASN A 69 -21.25 -6.86 -18.45
C ASN A 69 -22.56 -7.38 -17.87
N GLY A 70 -22.49 -7.89 -16.64
CA GLY A 70 -23.66 -8.36 -15.89
C GLY A 70 -23.44 -9.67 -15.16
N LYS A 71 -24.46 -10.09 -14.42
CA LYS A 71 -24.45 -11.35 -13.67
C LYS A 71 -24.33 -12.53 -14.64
N ILE A 72 -23.25 -13.30 -14.51
CA ILE A 72 -23.09 -14.58 -15.20
C ILE A 72 -24.23 -15.50 -14.74
N LYS A 73 -25.12 -15.86 -15.67
CA LYS A 73 -26.27 -16.73 -15.37
C LYS A 73 -25.77 -18.17 -15.15
N LYS A 74 -26.42 -18.88 -14.22
CA LYS A 74 -26.21 -20.32 -14.09
C LYS A 74 -26.57 -20.99 -15.41
N THR A 75 -25.64 -21.74 -15.97
CA THR A 75 -25.88 -22.57 -17.16
C THR A 75 -26.13 -24.02 -16.75
N THR A 76 -26.50 -24.88 -17.70
CA THR A 76 -26.62 -26.32 -17.47
C THR A 76 -25.26 -27.00 -17.26
N GLN A 77 -24.16 -26.31 -17.54
CA GLN A 77 -22.82 -26.80 -17.23
C GLN A 77 -22.61 -26.82 -15.72
N LYS A 78 -22.13 -27.96 -15.20
CA LYS A 78 -21.85 -28.15 -13.76
C LYS A 78 -20.53 -27.53 -13.30
N LYS A 79 -19.73 -26.97 -14.21
CA LYS A 79 -18.41 -26.41 -13.93
C LYS A 79 -18.37 -24.95 -14.41
N PHE A 80 -17.79 -24.09 -13.57
CA PHE A 80 -17.48 -22.70 -13.91
C PHE A 80 -15.96 -22.55 -13.92
N ILE A 81 -15.42 -22.01 -15.01
CA ILE A 81 -13.99 -21.75 -15.16
C ILE A 81 -13.80 -20.23 -15.14
N LEU A 82 -13.04 -19.73 -14.18
CA LEU A 82 -12.64 -18.34 -14.10
C LEU A 82 -11.16 -18.23 -14.50
N GLU A 83 -10.91 -17.70 -15.69
CA GLU A 83 -9.56 -17.41 -16.14
C GLU A 83 -9.09 -16.10 -15.51
N LEU A 84 -7.89 -16.13 -14.90
CA LEU A 84 -7.26 -14.98 -14.25
C LEU A 84 -5.98 -14.61 -14.99
N VAL A 85 -5.74 -13.32 -15.14
CA VAL A 85 -4.51 -12.74 -15.69
C VAL A 85 -3.86 -11.84 -14.65
N GLN A 86 -2.54 -11.76 -14.68
CA GLN A 86 -1.78 -10.95 -13.73
C GLN A 86 -2.08 -9.45 -13.95
N ASN A 87 -2.24 -8.71 -12.85
CA ASN A 87 -2.33 -7.25 -12.88
C ASN A 87 -0.94 -6.61 -13.00
N PRO A 88 -0.86 -5.34 -13.44
CA PRO A 88 0.36 -4.57 -13.38
C PRO A 88 0.86 -4.44 -11.94
N ASP A 89 2.17 -4.60 -11.76
CA ASP A 89 2.82 -4.37 -10.49
C ASP A 89 3.12 -2.88 -10.30
N ILE A 90 2.13 -2.18 -9.74
CA ILE A 90 2.17 -0.72 -9.55
C ILE A 90 3.41 -0.31 -8.76
N LEU A 91 3.70 -1.03 -7.68
CA LEU A 91 4.79 -0.69 -6.77
C LEU A 91 6.16 -0.86 -7.43
N LYS A 92 6.33 -1.90 -8.27
CA LYS A 92 7.56 -2.11 -9.04
C LYS A 92 7.77 -1.02 -10.09
N GLU A 93 6.72 -0.66 -10.82
CA GLU A 93 6.82 0.41 -11.83
C GLU A 93 7.10 1.77 -11.18
N LEU A 94 6.47 2.06 -10.04
CA LEU A 94 6.77 3.25 -9.25
C LEU A 94 8.23 3.28 -8.82
N GLY A 95 8.77 2.17 -8.30
CA GLY A 95 10.18 2.06 -7.92
C GLY A 95 11.15 2.39 -9.05
N GLN A 96 10.80 2.04 -10.29
CA GLN A 96 11.60 2.33 -11.47
C GLN A 96 11.51 3.81 -11.92
N ARG A 97 10.42 4.51 -11.54
CA ARG A 97 10.11 5.88 -11.97
C ARG A 97 10.19 6.92 -10.86
N LYS A 98 10.47 6.52 -9.61
CA LYS A 98 10.34 7.40 -8.44
C LYS A 98 11.30 8.59 -8.44
N GLU A 99 12.44 8.48 -9.14
CA GLU A 99 13.50 9.48 -9.13
C GLU A 99 13.90 9.83 -7.68
N ASN A 100 13.69 11.07 -7.25
CA ASN A 100 14.02 11.55 -5.89
C ASN A 100 12.86 11.40 -4.90
N LYS A 101 11.70 10.89 -5.33
CA LYS A 101 10.49 10.77 -4.50
C LYS A 101 10.64 9.65 -3.47
N ILE A 102 10.09 9.86 -2.28
CA ILE A 102 10.03 8.82 -1.25
C ILE A 102 8.97 7.79 -1.63
N LEU A 103 9.32 6.52 -1.68
CA LEU A 103 8.40 5.42 -1.96
C LEU A 103 8.26 4.49 -0.75
N VAL A 104 7.06 4.43 -0.19
CA VAL A 104 6.71 3.59 0.95
C VAL A 104 5.76 2.47 0.52
N GLY A 105 6.12 1.22 0.83
CA GLY A 105 5.27 0.05 0.60
C GLY A 105 4.77 -0.58 1.89
N PHE A 106 3.68 -1.33 1.80
CA PHE A 106 3.17 -2.17 2.89
C PHE A 106 3.21 -3.63 2.44
N CYS A 107 3.54 -4.53 3.37
CA CYS A 107 3.38 -5.96 3.16
C CYS A 107 2.85 -6.63 4.43
N ALA A 108 2.19 -7.76 4.25
CA ALA A 108 1.80 -8.64 5.33
C ALA A 108 2.38 -10.02 5.04
N GLU A 109 3.03 -10.64 6.02
CA GLU A 109 3.60 -11.97 5.89
C GLU A 109 3.25 -12.82 7.11
N THR A 110 3.15 -14.13 6.90
CA THR A 110 2.90 -15.11 7.96
C THR A 110 4.19 -15.77 8.48
N LYS A 111 5.28 -15.72 7.70
CA LYS A 111 6.57 -16.35 7.99
C LYS A 111 7.69 -15.50 7.40
N ASP A 112 8.89 -15.61 7.99
CA ASP A 112 10.11 -14.96 7.49
C ASP A 112 9.93 -13.45 7.18
N LEU A 113 9.15 -12.75 8.01
CA LEU A 113 8.65 -11.38 7.75
C LEU A 113 9.76 -10.42 7.28
N GLU A 114 10.86 -10.34 8.03
CA GLU A 114 11.97 -9.43 7.71
C GLU A 114 12.67 -9.81 6.40
N LYS A 115 12.87 -11.11 6.15
CA LYS A 115 13.52 -11.59 4.94
C LYS A 115 12.69 -11.25 3.70
N GLU A 116 11.38 -11.50 3.75
CA GLU A 116 10.48 -11.17 2.64
C GLU A 116 10.28 -9.66 2.49
N ALA A 117 10.19 -8.92 3.59
CA ALA A 117 10.10 -7.46 3.56
C ALA A 117 11.37 -6.83 2.95
N LEU A 118 12.57 -7.30 3.32
CA LEU A 118 13.83 -6.88 2.71
C LEU A 118 13.92 -7.24 1.23
N ARG A 119 13.42 -8.43 0.84
CA ARG A 119 13.36 -8.85 -0.56
C ARG A 119 12.47 -7.90 -1.37
N LYS A 120 11.25 -7.63 -0.89
CA LYS A 120 10.28 -6.73 -1.51
C LYS A 120 10.80 -5.29 -1.57
N LEU A 121 11.42 -4.80 -0.50
CA LEU A 121 12.03 -3.48 -0.44
C LEU A 121 13.08 -3.29 -1.54
N ARG A 122 13.99 -4.26 -1.72
CA ARG A 122 14.99 -4.21 -2.80
C ARG A 122 14.37 -4.37 -4.18
N GLU A 123 13.50 -5.37 -4.37
CA GLU A 123 12.90 -5.67 -5.67
C GLU A 123 12.06 -4.51 -6.22
N LYS A 124 11.37 -3.78 -5.34
CA LYS A 124 10.50 -2.66 -5.69
C LYS A 124 11.16 -1.29 -5.48
N SER A 125 12.45 -1.25 -5.14
CA SER A 125 13.21 -0.02 -4.92
C SER A 125 12.54 0.94 -3.90
N LEU A 126 12.00 0.40 -2.81
CA LEU A 126 11.33 1.18 -1.76
C LEU A 126 12.34 1.89 -0.86
N ASP A 127 11.97 3.06 -0.34
CA ASP A 127 12.73 3.75 0.70
C ASP A 127 12.36 3.26 2.11
N LEU A 128 11.11 2.83 2.26
CA LEU A 128 10.56 2.29 3.49
C LEU A 128 9.55 1.18 3.16
N ILE A 129 9.60 0.08 3.90
CA ILE A 129 8.55 -0.94 3.90
C ILE A 129 7.99 -1.11 5.31
N VAL A 130 6.66 -1.17 5.40
CA VAL A 130 5.90 -1.45 6.62
C VAL A 130 5.42 -2.89 6.55
N ALA A 131 6.05 -3.78 7.32
CA ALA A 131 5.77 -5.20 7.31
C ALA A 131 4.91 -5.59 8.51
N ASN A 132 3.69 -6.06 8.29
CA ASN A 132 2.78 -6.52 9.34
C ASN A 132 2.91 -8.04 9.55
N ASN A 133 3.15 -8.49 10.79
CA ASN A 133 3.11 -9.91 11.11
C ASN A 133 1.67 -10.37 11.34
N ILE A 134 1.03 -10.98 10.35
CA ILE A 134 -0.38 -11.40 10.48
C ILE A 134 -0.55 -12.80 11.11
N ALA A 135 0.54 -13.48 11.47
CA ALA A 135 0.49 -14.78 12.14
C ALA A 135 0.38 -14.68 13.67
N GLU A 136 0.66 -13.52 14.27
CA GLU A 136 0.58 -13.31 15.72
C GLU A 136 -0.84 -12.97 16.17
N GLU A 137 -1.24 -13.56 17.30
CA GLU A 137 -2.56 -13.33 17.91
C GLU A 137 -2.70 -11.85 18.33
N GLY A 138 -3.68 -11.15 17.75
CA GLY A 138 -3.88 -9.71 17.95
C GLY A 138 -3.24 -8.79 16.91
N ALA A 139 -2.67 -9.33 15.83
CA ALA A 139 -2.13 -8.58 14.68
C ALA A 139 -2.99 -8.68 13.40
N GLY A 140 -4.21 -9.21 13.53
CA GLY A 140 -5.16 -9.35 12.42
C GLY A 140 -5.68 -8.02 11.86
N PHE A 141 -6.07 -8.00 10.59
CA PHE A 141 -6.58 -6.82 9.88
C PHE A 141 -7.78 -6.13 10.58
N GLU A 142 -8.58 -6.92 11.30
CA GLU A 142 -9.79 -6.48 12.03
C GLU A 142 -9.51 -6.02 13.47
N GLY A 143 -8.29 -6.19 13.99
CA GLY A 143 -7.91 -5.72 15.33
C GLY A 143 -7.59 -4.22 15.38
N ASP A 144 -7.64 -3.64 16.58
CA ASP A 144 -7.22 -2.25 16.83
C ASP A 144 -5.70 -2.07 16.92
N THR A 145 -4.98 -3.19 17.02
CA THR A 145 -3.53 -3.24 17.21
C THR A 145 -2.83 -3.95 16.07
N ASN A 146 -1.66 -3.45 15.70
CA ASN A 146 -0.76 -4.09 14.74
C ASN A 146 0.60 -4.33 15.38
N ILE A 147 1.30 -5.37 14.89
CA ILE A 147 2.70 -5.63 15.19
C ILE A 147 3.44 -5.46 13.87
N VAL A 148 4.18 -4.36 13.75
CA VAL A 148 4.80 -3.98 12.48
C VAL A 148 6.30 -3.82 12.63
N THR A 149 7.02 -4.25 11.61
CA THR A 149 8.44 -3.99 11.46
C THR A 149 8.61 -2.96 10.34
N LEU A 150 9.27 -1.85 10.66
CA LEU A 150 9.65 -0.83 9.70
C LEU A 150 11.07 -1.13 9.22
N ILE A 151 11.28 -1.21 7.91
CA ILE A 151 12.60 -1.46 7.33
C ILE A 151 12.86 -0.41 6.26
N ASN A 152 13.98 0.30 6.35
CA ASN A 152 14.37 1.28 5.34
C ASN A 152 15.42 0.75 4.35
N ASN A 153 15.65 1.51 3.27
CA ASN A 153 16.62 1.16 2.23
C ASN A 153 18.10 1.14 2.67
N LYS A 154 18.41 1.68 3.86
CA LYS A 154 19.73 1.61 4.50
C LYS A 154 19.88 0.37 5.40
N GLY A 155 18.87 -0.51 5.44
CA GLY A 155 18.87 -1.72 6.25
C GLY A 155 18.58 -1.48 7.74
N LYS A 156 18.15 -0.28 8.14
CA LYS A 156 17.70 -0.03 9.51
C LYS A 156 16.35 -0.73 9.71
N VAL A 157 16.32 -1.62 10.70
CA VAL A 157 15.13 -2.36 11.13
C VAL A 157 14.64 -1.77 12.46
N GLU A 158 13.35 -1.46 12.53
CA GLU A 158 12.69 -0.99 13.75
C GLU A 158 11.45 -1.86 14.00
N HIS A 159 11.47 -2.57 15.13
CA HIS A 159 10.33 -3.37 15.57
C HIS A 159 9.39 -2.50 16.40
N LEU A 160 8.18 -2.31 15.90
CA LEU A 160 7.10 -1.73 16.68
C LEU A 160 6.32 -2.89 17.30
N SER A 161 6.39 -2.98 18.63
CA SER A 161 5.56 -3.87 19.42
C SER A 161 4.06 -3.61 19.19
N ARG A 162 3.17 -4.33 19.87
CA ARG A 162 1.73 -4.15 19.73
C ARG A 162 1.31 -2.68 19.94
N ARG A 163 0.99 -1.99 18.84
CA ARG A 163 0.67 -0.56 18.78
C ARG A 163 -0.68 -0.36 18.12
N SER A 164 -1.36 0.72 18.47
CA SER A 164 -2.58 1.11 17.75
C SER A 164 -2.29 1.49 16.30
N LYS A 165 -3.30 1.37 15.42
CA LYS A 165 -3.21 1.84 14.02
C LYS A 165 -2.75 3.30 13.90
N ARG A 166 -3.09 4.16 14.87
CA ARG A 166 -2.66 5.56 14.95
C ARG A 166 -1.18 5.71 15.28
N GLU A 167 -0.68 4.96 16.27
CA GLU A 167 0.74 4.98 16.62
C GLU A 167 1.61 4.46 15.47
N VAL A 168 1.16 3.41 14.76
CA VAL A 168 1.84 2.93 13.55
C VAL A 168 1.89 4.00 12.48
N ALA A 169 0.76 4.67 12.18
CA ALA A 169 0.74 5.77 11.21
C ALA A 169 1.72 6.89 11.60
N ARG A 170 1.75 7.28 12.88
CA ARG A 170 2.69 8.28 13.41
C ARG A 170 4.15 7.85 13.21
N ALA A 171 4.48 6.60 13.52
CA ALA A 171 5.83 6.08 13.35
C ALA A 171 6.26 6.07 11.88
N VAL A 172 5.37 5.65 10.97
CA VAL A 172 5.62 5.69 9.52
C VAL A 172 5.91 7.12 9.06
N TRP A 173 5.10 8.10 9.46
CA TRP A 173 5.34 9.51 9.08
C TRP A 173 6.60 10.12 9.70
N ASN A 174 7.01 9.68 10.90
CA ASN A 174 8.30 10.09 11.46
C ASN A 174 9.45 9.61 10.55
N ARG A 175 9.39 8.38 10.04
CA ARG A 175 10.41 7.85 9.12
C ARG A 175 10.36 8.47 7.74
N ILE A 176 9.16 8.76 7.21
CA ILE A 176 9.02 9.52 5.97
C ILE A 176 9.71 10.88 6.12
N LYS A 177 9.45 11.61 7.22
CA LYS A 177 10.09 12.90 7.48
C LYS A 177 11.61 12.79 7.54
N GLU A 178 12.15 11.83 8.29
CA GLU A 178 13.61 11.61 8.36
C GLU A 178 14.24 11.30 6.99
N LEU A 179 13.52 10.57 6.13
CA LEU A 179 13.96 10.26 4.76
C LEU A 179 13.90 11.51 3.86
N MET A 180 12.85 12.33 3.97
CA MET A 180 12.73 13.60 3.25
C MET A 180 13.84 14.58 3.65
N ASP A 181 14.05 14.78 4.96
CA ASP A 181 15.12 15.63 5.50
C ASP A 181 16.50 15.16 5.00
N SER A 182 16.74 13.85 4.95
CA SER A 182 17.99 13.26 4.45
C SER A 182 18.20 13.44 2.94
N ASN A 183 17.11 13.60 2.18
CA ASN A 183 17.12 13.78 0.73
C ASN A 183 17.04 15.26 0.31
N GLY A 184 16.92 16.19 1.26
CA GLY A 184 16.78 17.62 1.00
C GLY A 184 15.43 18.02 0.39
N LEU A 185 14.36 17.28 0.73
CA LEU A 185 12.97 17.55 0.33
C LEU A 185 12.23 18.33 1.40
#